data_AF-A0A8H6JGY9-F1
#
_entry.id   AF-A0A8H6JGY9-F1
#
_cell.length_a   1.000
_cell.length_b   1.000
_cell.length_c   1.000
_cell.angle_alpha   90.00
_cell.angle_beta   90.00
_cell.angle_gamma   90.00
#
_symmetry.space_group_name_H-M   'P 1'
#
loop_
_entity.id
_entity.type
_entity.pdbx_description
1 polymer ?
#
loop_
_entity_poly.entity_id
_entity_poly.type
_entity_poly.pdbx_seq_one_letter_code
_entity_poly.pdbx_strand_id
1 'polypeptide(L)'
;MPLYGRPGWWQRIQDSEAVRHFERDGSGPFPLVELQTLSEDRLEHAASPSSSPLSFKKIRVERFSLDCDLLFAIELEHLRDSFPAREFGVVSCIHLLSAIKARRLLESIKPDISRQDEFFDKRLLVYLQCLVQAKKARADHCPPPVISKHESVAATELFSIASSRNAANNRYPAVSKLLLAIGKMNEPCNDLLPDDLVRAILHRCHFKTNLTEELAILLESKAWGGFLKLFGSGPTMGQVNLERLLHGLDNSIKIGRESIELFLHLCVEPGVGEVLEQELRQLEGALELRNDVSSKIIKNYLRSLQGTCAFRSLETLQGPARERQIYSLATTLCGSSPKNHQTGSVPSAANVTFHDDPIWHEPMESSCDMLRKALSRICETNARLATERLKQAQKEHDVIVQEIADNIHETDQACVNITNFLGTRVANRFPIHQCWKHLAPYMMRQRPPGLLERCHAELRRAQSWVKWIDNMRRVFEEYHLTPQAGLGFSSDKIQALSAMESMSRSTSTSTNSTGSSSV
;
A
#
# COMPACT_ATOMS: atom_id res chain seq x y z
N MET A 1 1.58 2.71 59.00
CA MET A 1 1.56 3.96 58.22
C MET A 1 1.07 3.63 56.83
N PRO A 2 -0.04 4.22 56.35
CA PRO A 2 -0.49 3.99 54.98
C PRO A 2 0.59 4.56 54.06
N LEU A 3 1.15 3.71 53.21
CA LEU A 3 1.98 4.16 52.09
C LEU A 3 1.09 5.09 51.27
N TYR A 4 1.30 6.40 51.40
CA TYR A 4 0.68 7.40 50.52
C TYR A 4 1.05 7.00 49.09
N GLY A 5 0.08 6.40 48.40
CA GLY A 5 0.26 5.76 47.11
C GLY A 5 0.75 6.79 46.11
N ARG A 6 1.88 6.52 45.45
CA ARG A 6 2.28 7.33 44.31
C ARG A 6 1.12 7.35 43.31
N PRO A 7 0.75 8.52 42.75
CA PRO A 7 -0.30 8.60 41.75
C PRO A 7 0.03 7.65 40.60
N GLY A 8 -1.00 7.00 40.06
CA GLY A 8 -0.86 6.10 38.92
C GLY A 8 -0.21 6.81 37.73
N TRP A 9 0.43 6.06 36.84
CA TRP A 9 1.07 6.62 35.65
C TRP A 9 0.10 7.47 34.82
N TRP A 10 -1.14 6.99 34.60
CA TRP A 10 -2.17 7.71 33.87
C TRP A 10 -2.54 9.05 34.53
N GLN A 11 -2.58 9.11 35.87
CA GLN A 11 -2.87 10.35 36.60
C GLN A 11 -1.73 11.36 36.44
N ARG A 12 -0.47 10.88 36.46
CA ARG A 12 0.70 11.72 36.19
C ARG A 12 0.71 12.25 34.75
N ILE A 13 0.19 11.49 33.79
CA ILE A 13 -0.01 11.97 32.41
C ILE A 13 -1.07 13.08 32.38
N GLN A 14 -2.20 12.91 33.07
CA GLN A 14 -3.24 13.95 33.18
C GLN A 14 -2.71 15.23 33.83
N ASP A 15 -1.85 15.09 34.84
CA ASP A 15 -1.25 16.21 35.56
C ASP A 15 0.01 16.80 34.88
N SER A 16 0.44 16.27 33.73
CA SER A 16 1.68 16.66 33.07
C SER A 16 1.65 18.10 32.53
N GLU A 17 2.83 18.70 32.33
CA GLU A 17 2.92 20.02 31.70
C GLU A 17 2.39 19.99 30.27
N ALA A 18 2.50 18.86 29.56
CA ALA A 18 1.96 18.69 28.21
C ALA A 18 0.45 18.95 28.14
N VAL A 19 -0.32 18.31 29.05
CA VAL A 19 -1.78 18.51 29.14
C VAL A 19 -2.09 19.96 29.46
N ARG A 20 -1.45 20.52 30.49
CA ARG A 20 -1.68 21.91 30.93
C ARG A 20 -1.32 22.94 29.86
N HIS A 21 -0.23 22.74 29.12
CA HIS A 21 0.17 23.62 28.02
C HIS A 21 -0.83 23.57 26.87
N PHE A 22 -1.32 22.38 26.55
CA PHE A 22 -2.33 22.21 25.51
C PHE A 22 -3.64 22.90 25.89
N GLU A 23 -4.08 22.76 27.13
CA GLU A 23 -5.32 23.36 27.63
C GLU A 23 -5.29 24.89 27.62
N ARG A 24 -4.12 25.50 27.85
CA ARG A 24 -3.97 26.97 27.82
C ARG A 24 -3.95 27.50 26.39
N ASP A 25 -2.94 27.11 25.61
CA ASP A 25 -2.59 27.83 24.37
C ASP A 25 -2.41 26.91 23.15
N GLY A 26 -2.28 25.60 23.35
CA GLY A 26 -2.13 24.62 22.26
C GLY A 26 -0.83 24.71 21.44
N SER A 27 -0.01 25.77 21.62
CA SER A 27 1.17 26.07 20.80
C SER A 27 2.50 26.10 21.59
N GLY A 28 2.48 25.75 22.88
CA GLY A 28 3.67 25.73 23.71
C GLY A 28 4.71 24.66 23.29
N PRO A 29 5.96 24.76 23.78
CA PRO A 29 6.94 23.69 23.60
C PRO A 29 6.41 22.38 24.18
N PHE A 30 6.54 21.31 23.42
CA PHE A 30 6.05 19.99 23.85
C PHE A 30 7.08 19.32 24.76
N PRO A 31 6.74 19.01 26.03
CA PRO A 31 7.69 18.48 27.00
C PRO A 31 7.88 16.97 26.80
N LEU A 32 8.47 16.58 25.66
CA LEU A 32 8.64 15.17 25.29
C LEU A 32 9.45 14.41 26.34
N VAL A 33 10.52 15.02 26.85
CA VAL A 33 11.42 14.39 27.84
C VAL A 33 10.67 14.06 29.13
N GLU A 34 9.85 14.99 29.64
CA GLU A 34 9.03 14.76 30.83
C GLU A 34 8.13 13.53 30.64
N LEU A 35 7.38 13.50 29.53
CA LEU A 35 6.48 12.39 29.20
C LEU A 35 7.23 11.06 29.06
N GLN A 36 8.39 11.06 28.40
CA GLN A 36 9.22 9.85 28.26
C GLN A 36 9.67 9.34 29.63
N THR A 37 10.15 10.22 30.51
CA THR A 37 10.55 9.87 31.88
C THR A 37 9.39 9.27 32.68
N LEU A 38 8.15 9.74 32.51
CA LEU A 38 6.98 9.13 33.14
C LEU A 38 6.80 7.66 32.73
N SER A 39 6.96 7.37 31.44
CA SER A 39 6.83 6.00 30.91
C SER A 39 8.02 5.12 31.27
N GLU A 40 9.24 5.66 31.27
CA GLU A 40 10.43 4.92 31.73
C GLU A 40 10.32 4.53 33.22
N ASP A 41 9.92 5.47 34.07
CA ASP A 41 9.66 5.20 35.50
C ASP A 41 8.57 4.13 35.66
N ARG A 42 7.51 4.16 34.83
CA ARG A 42 6.48 3.11 34.86
C ARG A 42 7.05 1.74 34.48
N LEU A 43 7.88 1.67 33.45
CA LEU A 43 8.50 0.44 32.97
C LEU A 43 9.46 -0.18 34.02
N GLU A 44 10.25 0.65 34.71
CA GLU A 44 11.18 0.20 35.77
C GLU A 44 10.47 -0.36 37.00
N HIS A 45 9.28 0.17 37.30
CA HIS A 45 8.48 -0.24 38.43
C HIS A 45 7.48 -1.36 38.10
N ALA A 46 7.23 -1.64 36.82
CA ALA A 46 6.32 -2.69 36.40
C ALA A 46 6.83 -4.09 36.79
N ALA A 47 5.89 -4.97 37.14
CA ALA A 47 6.10 -6.41 37.17
C ALA A 47 5.56 -6.99 35.85
N SER A 48 6.22 -8.01 35.29
CA SER A 48 5.75 -8.63 34.05
C SER A 48 4.33 -9.19 34.21
N PRO A 49 3.38 -8.85 33.31
CA PRO A 49 1.99 -9.29 33.37
C PRO A 49 1.82 -10.80 33.16
N SER A 50 2.80 -11.48 32.56
CA SER A 50 2.77 -12.92 32.28
C SER A 50 3.31 -13.78 33.44
N SER A 51 3.88 -13.16 34.47
CA SER A 51 4.51 -13.89 35.57
C SER A 51 3.48 -14.43 36.58
N SER A 52 3.56 -15.74 36.87
CA SER A 52 2.71 -16.38 37.87
C SER A 52 2.94 -15.78 39.26
N PRO A 53 1.88 -15.62 40.09
CA PRO A 53 1.94 -14.90 41.37
C PRO A 53 2.85 -15.53 42.44
N LEU A 54 3.43 -16.71 42.17
CA LEU A 54 4.28 -17.45 43.09
C LEU A 54 5.80 -17.24 42.87
N SER A 55 6.20 -16.48 41.83
CA SER A 55 7.61 -16.16 41.58
C SER A 55 7.95 -14.75 42.05
N PHE A 56 8.60 -14.64 43.20
CA PHE A 56 9.07 -13.37 43.78
C PHE A 56 10.21 -12.69 43.00
N LYS A 57 10.61 -13.21 41.84
CA LYS A 57 11.58 -12.52 40.97
C LYS A 57 10.82 -11.52 40.11
N LYS A 58 11.03 -10.23 40.40
CA LYS A 58 10.56 -9.10 39.58
C LYS A 58 11.17 -9.23 38.18
N ILE A 59 10.44 -9.85 37.25
CA ILE A 59 10.85 -9.92 35.84
C ILE A 59 10.73 -8.50 35.29
N ARG A 60 11.88 -7.92 34.90
CA ARG A 60 11.95 -6.60 34.30
C ARG A 60 11.33 -6.68 32.90
N VAL A 61 10.36 -5.82 32.62
CA VAL A 61 9.76 -5.73 31.28
C VAL A 61 10.77 -5.08 30.34
N GLU A 62 11.14 -5.78 29.27
CA GLU A 62 12.11 -5.30 28.29
C GLU A 62 11.48 -4.32 27.30
N ARG A 63 12.24 -3.31 26.85
CA ARG A 63 11.80 -2.37 25.81
C ARG A 63 11.52 -3.13 24.50
N PHE A 64 10.55 -2.67 23.72
CA PHE A 64 10.17 -3.24 22.43
C PHE A 64 9.65 -4.69 22.48
N SER A 65 9.43 -5.22 23.68
CA SER A 65 8.88 -6.56 23.88
C SER A 65 7.34 -6.56 23.84
N LEU A 66 6.77 -7.74 23.62
CA LEU A 66 5.32 -7.93 23.71
C LEU A 66 4.77 -7.58 25.10
N ASP A 67 5.51 -7.90 26.18
CA ASP A 67 5.12 -7.57 27.55
C ASP A 67 5.05 -6.04 27.76
N CYS A 68 5.98 -5.28 27.17
CA CYS A 68 5.95 -3.81 27.18
C CYS A 68 4.75 -3.27 26.42
N ASP A 69 4.49 -3.84 25.23
CA ASP A 69 3.33 -3.47 24.40
C ASP A 69 2.00 -3.72 25.12
N LEU A 70 1.88 -4.84 25.85
CA LEU A 70 0.70 -5.19 26.64
C LEU A 70 0.56 -4.30 27.87
N LEU A 71 1.65 -4.04 28.60
CA LEU A 71 1.66 -3.17 29.77
C LEU A 71 1.10 -1.79 29.43
N PHE A 72 1.65 -1.12 28.42
CA PHE A 72 1.20 0.22 28.06
C PHE A 72 -0.16 0.23 27.37
N ALA A 73 -0.57 -0.85 26.69
CA ALA A 73 -1.94 -0.96 26.19
C ALA A 73 -2.98 -0.92 27.33
N ILE A 74 -2.71 -1.64 28.44
CA ILE A 74 -3.58 -1.66 29.62
C ILE A 74 -3.59 -0.28 30.30
N GLU A 75 -2.43 0.34 30.45
CA GLU A 75 -2.32 1.68 31.05
C GLU A 75 -3.08 2.74 30.23
N LEU A 76 -2.96 2.70 28.90
CA LEU A 76 -3.65 3.62 28.01
C LEU A 76 -5.17 3.46 28.01
N GLU A 77 -5.70 2.28 28.36
CA GLU A 77 -7.15 2.07 28.47
C GLU A 77 -7.77 2.95 29.59
N HIS A 78 -7.00 3.25 30.65
CA HIS A 78 -7.45 4.17 31.71
C HIS A 78 -7.60 5.61 31.23
N LEU A 79 -6.94 5.97 30.11
CA LEU A 79 -7.01 7.28 29.50
C LEU A 79 -7.99 7.34 28.33
N ARG A 80 -8.72 6.25 28.01
CA ARG A 80 -9.50 6.11 26.78
C ARG A 80 -10.42 7.29 26.46
N ASP A 81 -11.07 7.84 27.48
CA ASP A 81 -12.05 8.93 27.37
C ASP A 81 -11.50 10.30 27.81
N SER A 82 -10.20 10.39 28.08
CA SER A 82 -9.55 11.59 28.63
C SER A 82 -8.76 12.34 27.55
N PHE A 83 -9.42 13.22 26.79
CA PHE A 83 -8.74 14.12 25.84
C PHE A 83 -8.20 15.38 26.55
N PRO A 84 -6.94 15.82 26.34
CA PRO A 84 -5.90 15.29 25.43
C PRO A 84 -4.93 14.27 26.08
N ALA A 85 -5.20 13.86 27.32
CA ALA A 85 -4.30 13.01 28.11
C ALA A 85 -4.01 11.68 27.43
N ARG A 86 -4.99 11.09 26.72
CA ARG A 86 -4.81 9.85 25.96
C ARG A 86 -3.71 9.98 24.91
N GLU A 87 -3.76 11.04 24.12
CA GLU A 87 -2.84 11.29 23.01
C GLU A 87 -1.41 11.53 23.53
N PHE A 88 -1.28 12.27 24.63
CA PHE A 88 0.02 12.46 25.28
C PHE A 88 0.52 11.19 25.97
N GLY A 89 -0.39 10.37 26.51
CA GLY A 89 -0.10 9.02 26.98
C GLY A 89 0.49 8.16 25.86
N VAL A 90 -0.12 8.17 24.67
CA VAL A 90 0.41 7.45 23.49
C VAL A 90 1.82 7.93 23.18
N VAL A 91 2.05 9.24 23.02
CA VAL A 91 3.39 9.78 22.69
C VAL A 91 4.43 9.42 23.75
N SER A 92 4.06 9.49 25.03
CA SER A 92 4.95 9.23 26.15
C SER A 92 5.57 7.83 26.08
N CYS A 93 4.85 6.83 25.55
CA CYS A 93 5.29 5.44 25.53
C CYS A 93 5.86 4.96 24.17
N ILE A 94 5.72 5.71 23.07
CA ILE A 94 6.16 5.28 21.71
C ILE A 94 7.64 4.83 21.65
N HIS A 95 8.52 5.46 22.43
CA HIS A 95 9.94 5.12 22.48
C HIS A 95 10.25 3.77 23.15
N LEU A 96 9.26 3.16 23.82
CA LEU A 96 9.37 1.86 24.51
C LEU A 96 8.65 0.73 23.77
N LEU A 97 7.79 1.05 22.81
CA LEU A 97 6.91 0.11 22.13
C LEU A 97 7.53 -0.47 20.85
N SER A 98 7.08 -1.67 20.48
CA SER A 98 7.37 -2.21 19.15
C SER A 98 6.85 -1.27 18.06
N ALA A 99 7.49 -1.29 16.88
CA ALA A 99 7.12 -0.39 15.79
C ALA A 99 5.66 -0.57 15.36
N ILE A 100 5.21 -1.83 15.31
CA ILE A 100 3.84 -2.20 14.95
C ILE A 100 2.84 -1.66 15.98
N LYS A 101 3.11 -1.84 17.27
CA LYS A 101 2.20 -1.36 18.33
C LYS A 101 2.16 0.16 18.39
N ALA A 102 3.31 0.83 18.31
CA ALA A 102 3.39 2.28 18.27
C ALA A 102 2.58 2.87 17.12
N ARG A 103 2.71 2.30 15.90
CA ARG A 103 1.96 2.73 14.73
C ARG A 103 0.45 2.56 14.92
N ARG A 104 0.00 1.40 15.38
CA ARG A 104 -1.43 1.14 15.68
C ARG A 104 -2.00 2.10 16.72
N LEU A 105 -1.23 2.45 17.74
CA LEU A 105 -1.68 3.42 18.76
C LEU A 105 -1.81 4.83 18.18
N LEU A 106 -0.86 5.26 17.35
CA LEU A 106 -0.97 6.52 16.61
C LEU A 106 -2.21 6.54 15.69
N GLU A 107 -2.45 5.46 14.95
CA GLU A 107 -3.67 5.33 14.13
C GLU A 107 -4.95 5.43 14.98
N SER A 108 -4.94 4.88 16.20
CA SER A 108 -6.11 4.87 17.09
C SER A 108 -6.49 6.24 17.66
N ILE A 109 -5.58 7.21 17.61
CA ILE A 109 -5.81 8.60 18.03
C ILE A 109 -5.98 9.55 16.83
N LYS A 110 -6.06 9.02 15.61
CA LYS A 110 -6.32 9.81 14.41
C LYS A 110 -7.70 10.47 14.51
N PRO A 111 -7.81 11.79 14.25
CA PRO A 111 -9.09 12.49 14.31
C PRO A 111 -10.03 11.99 13.22
N ASP A 112 -11.29 11.78 13.58
CA ASP A 112 -12.36 11.43 12.66
C ASP A 112 -12.76 12.67 11.84
N ILE A 113 -12.42 12.66 10.55
CA ILE A 113 -12.68 13.76 9.61
C ILE A 113 -14.18 14.03 9.45
N SER A 114 -15.01 13.01 9.64
CA SER A 114 -16.47 13.14 9.53
C SER A 114 -17.07 13.94 10.69
N ARG A 115 -16.35 14.07 11.81
CA ARG A 115 -16.80 14.86 12.96
C ARG A 115 -16.49 16.33 12.75
N GLN A 116 -17.55 17.12 12.57
CA GLN A 116 -17.49 18.57 12.54
C GLN A 116 -17.79 19.19 13.91
N ASP A 117 -17.14 18.70 14.97
CA ASP A 117 -17.26 19.33 16.28
C ASP A 117 -16.22 20.45 16.48
N GLU A 118 -16.49 21.31 17.46
CA GLU A 118 -15.63 22.44 17.86
C GLU A 118 -14.25 21.99 18.38
N PHE A 119 -14.10 20.72 18.74
CA PHE A 119 -12.86 20.14 19.25
C PHE A 119 -12.01 19.51 18.15
N PHE A 120 -12.50 19.43 16.90
CA PHE A 120 -11.78 18.81 15.79
C PHE A 120 -10.41 19.46 15.60
N ASP A 121 -10.34 20.78 15.58
CA ASP A 121 -9.08 21.51 15.36
C ASP A 121 -8.07 21.25 16.47
N LYS A 122 -8.55 21.18 17.72
CA LYS A 122 -7.76 20.82 18.89
C LYS A 122 -7.21 19.40 18.74
N ARG A 123 -8.07 18.42 18.47
CA ARG A 123 -7.65 17.00 18.26
C ARG A 123 -6.68 16.86 17.10
N LEU A 124 -6.90 17.60 16.02
CA LEU A 124 -6.01 17.62 14.86
C LEU A 124 -4.61 18.14 15.22
N LEU A 125 -4.53 19.26 15.93
CA LEU A 125 -3.25 19.83 16.36
C LEU A 125 -2.51 18.86 17.29
N VAL A 126 -3.21 18.25 18.25
CA VAL A 126 -2.63 17.22 19.11
C VAL A 126 -2.10 16.07 18.28
N TYR A 127 -2.91 15.54 17.37
CA TYR A 127 -2.53 14.41 16.52
C TYR A 127 -1.28 14.70 15.68
N LEU A 128 -1.24 15.85 14.99
CA LEU A 128 -0.09 16.26 14.21
C LEU A 128 1.15 16.44 15.09
N GLN A 129 0.99 17.03 16.28
CA GLN A 129 2.06 17.14 17.26
C GLN A 129 2.56 15.74 17.69
N CYS A 130 1.66 14.79 17.95
CA CYS A 130 2.01 13.41 18.27
C CYS A 130 2.86 12.78 17.17
N LEU A 131 2.50 12.97 15.89
CA LEU A 131 3.28 12.46 14.76
C LEU A 131 4.68 13.11 14.68
N VAL A 132 4.78 14.43 14.90
CA VAL A 132 6.07 15.14 14.92
C VAL A 132 6.98 14.59 16.01
N GLN A 133 6.42 14.34 17.20
CA GLN A 133 7.18 13.88 18.36
C GLN A 133 7.52 12.39 18.29
N ALA A 134 6.67 11.56 17.69
CA ALA A 134 6.91 10.13 17.53
C ALA A 134 8.18 9.81 16.73
N LYS A 135 8.51 10.62 15.70
CA LYS A 135 9.79 10.47 14.99
C LYS A 135 10.98 10.80 15.89
N LYS A 136 10.90 11.87 16.69
CA LYS A 136 11.97 12.27 17.62
C LYS A 136 12.19 11.21 18.69
N ALA A 137 11.10 10.64 19.20
CA ALA A 137 11.11 9.63 20.24
C ALA A 137 11.84 8.33 19.85
N ARG A 138 11.97 8.03 18.54
CA ARG A 138 12.59 6.78 18.03
C ARG A 138 13.76 7.01 17.06
N ALA A 139 14.33 8.22 17.02
CA ALA A 139 15.36 8.58 16.04
C ALA A 139 16.56 7.59 16.00
N ASP A 140 16.95 7.03 17.15
CA ASP A 140 18.22 6.28 17.26
C ASP A 140 18.08 4.78 17.62
N HIS A 141 16.87 4.24 17.83
CA HIS A 141 16.74 3.04 18.69
C HIS A 141 16.15 1.76 18.07
N CYS A 142 15.47 1.74 16.91
CA CYS A 142 15.04 0.47 16.30
C CYS A 142 14.45 0.61 14.88
N PRO A 143 15.05 0.01 13.83
CA PRO A 143 14.37 -0.20 12.55
C PRO A 143 13.28 -1.29 12.68
N PRO A 144 12.13 -1.17 12.00
CA PRO A 144 11.75 -0.08 11.09
C PRO A 144 11.25 1.19 11.83
N PRO A 145 11.37 2.38 11.21
CA PRO A 145 10.83 3.61 11.76
C PRO A 145 9.29 3.55 11.86
N VAL A 146 8.73 4.08 12.94
CA VAL A 146 7.27 4.15 13.13
C VAL A 146 6.63 5.10 12.11
N ILE A 147 7.34 6.19 11.79
CA ILE A 147 6.92 7.23 10.85
C ILE A 147 8.07 7.46 9.87
N SER A 148 7.77 7.49 8.58
CA SER A 148 8.77 7.78 7.55
C SER A 148 9.33 9.20 7.67
N LYS A 149 10.49 9.44 7.05
CA LYS A 149 11.09 10.79 7.00
C LYS A 149 10.12 11.80 6.40
N HIS A 150 9.43 11.43 5.33
CA HIS A 150 8.51 12.29 4.57
C HIS A 150 7.21 12.55 5.33
N GLU A 151 6.61 11.54 5.97
CA GLU A 151 5.40 11.74 6.79
C GLU A 151 5.63 12.70 7.94
N SER A 152 6.79 12.61 8.59
CA SER A 152 7.11 13.56 9.65
C SER A 152 7.29 14.98 9.13
N VAL A 153 7.86 15.17 7.93
CA VAL A 153 7.93 16.50 7.32
C VAL A 153 6.51 16.98 7.03
N ALA A 154 5.68 16.16 6.39
CA ALA A 154 4.28 16.49 6.12
C ALA A 154 3.51 16.84 7.40
N ALA A 155 3.65 16.06 8.48
CA ALA A 155 3.05 16.35 9.78
C ALA A 155 3.52 17.68 10.36
N THR A 156 4.82 17.98 10.27
CA THR A 156 5.41 19.24 10.76
C THR A 156 4.84 20.44 10.02
N GLU A 157 4.77 20.35 8.69
CA GLU A 157 4.27 21.44 7.87
C GLU A 157 2.75 21.60 8.02
N LEU A 158 1.98 20.51 8.10
CA LEU A 158 0.55 20.56 8.42
C LEU A 158 0.29 21.18 9.80
N PHE A 159 1.11 20.86 10.79
CA PHE A 159 1.02 21.46 12.13
C PHE A 159 1.28 22.97 12.05
N SER A 160 2.31 23.39 11.32
CA SER A 160 2.62 24.80 11.09
C SER A 160 1.46 25.54 10.42
N ILE A 161 0.87 24.94 9.38
CA ILE A 161 -0.29 25.50 8.65
C ILE A 161 -1.51 25.60 9.57
N ALA A 162 -1.82 24.54 10.33
CA ALA A 162 -3.00 24.48 11.20
C ALA A 162 -2.90 25.40 12.43
N SER A 163 -1.71 25.56 13.00
CA SER A 163 -1.47 26.43 14.16
C SER A 163 -1.43 27.92 13.80
N SER A 164 -1.01 28.26 12.57
CA SER A 164 -0.78 29.65 12.15
C SER A 164 -2.04 30.41 11.71
N ARG A 165 -3.22 30.16 12.30
CA ARG A 165 -4.53 30.71 11.86
C ARG A 165 -4.63 32.23 11.67
N ASN A 166 -3.74 33.01 12.28
CA ASN A 166 -3.70 34.47 12.14
C ASN A 166 -2.41 35.02 11.51
N ALA A 167 -1.38 34.19 11.28
CA ALA A 167 -0.13 34.63 10.65
C ALA A 167 -0.20 34.35 9.14
N ALA A 168 -0.58 35.36 8.35
CA ALA A 168 -0.59 35.27 6.89
C ALA A 168 0.82 34.94 6.36
N ASN A 169 1.80 35.76 6.72
CA ASN A 169 3.13 35.83 6.07
C ASN A 169 4.06 34.60 6.20
N ASN A 170 3.65 33.50 6.86
CA ASN A 170 4.52 32.33 7.09
C ASN A 170 3.94 31.00 6.59
N ARG A 171 2.78 31.02 5.93
CA ARG A 171 2.10 29.77 5.52
C ARG A 171 2.66 29.17 4.25
N TYR A 172 3.06 30.00 3.28
CA TYR A 172 3.49 29.49 1.98
C TYR A 172 4.70 28.54 2.04
N PRO A 173 5.81 28.87 2.74
CA PRO A 173 6.96 27.98 2.78
C PRO A 173 6.60 26.60 3.36
N ALA A 174 5.67 26.55 4.31
CA ALA A 174 5.20 25.30 4.89
C ALA A 174 4.40 24.47 3.89
N VAL A 175 3.52 25.10 3.14
CA VAL A 175 2.73 24.45 2.08
C VAL A 175 3.63 23.86 1.00
N SER A 176 4.60 24.62 0.50
CA SER A 176 5.52 24.14 -0.53
C SER A 176 6.29 22.90 -0.03
N LYS A 177 6.82 22.95 1.19
CA LYS A 177 7.48 21.80 1.83
C LYS A 177 6.53 20.61 2.05
N LEU A 178 5.27 20.86 2.38
CA LEU A 178 4.24 19.84 2.52
C LEU A 178 4.01 19.12 1.18
N LEU A 179 3.79 19.86 0.09
CA LEU A 179 3.57 19.28 -1.24
C LEU A 179 4.78 18.47 -1.71
N LEU A 180 5.99 19.00 -1.52
CA LEU A 180 7.23 18.27 -1.80
C LEU A 180 7.38 17.02 -0.93
N ALA A 181 6.94 17.05 0.33
CA ALA A 181 6.97 15.88 1.21
C ALA A 181 5.99 14.81 0.73
N ILE A 182 4.76 15.18 0.37
CA ILE A 182 3.72 14.29 -0.15
C ILE A 182 4.16 13.68 -1.48
N GLY A 183 4.66 14.48 -2.42
CA GLY A 183 5.11 13.98 -3.74
C GLY A 183 6.35 13.07 -3.68
N LYS A 184 7.12 13.12 -2.58
CA LYS A 184 8.27 12.22 -2.33
C LYS A 184 7.92 10.99 -1.52
N MET A 185 6.69 10.88 -1.01
CA MET A 185 6.23 9.60 -0.48
C MET A 185 6.13 8.67 -1.67
N ASN A 186 6.91 7.58 -1.72
CA ASN A 186 6.82 6.60 -2.81
C ASN A 186 5.53 5.76 -2.67
N GLU A 187 4.99 5.64 -1.46
CA GLU A 187 3.74 4.95 -1.13
C GLU A 187 2.57 5.94 -1.04
N PRO A 188 1.32 5.54 -1.40
CA PRO A 188 0.14 6.37 -1.17
C PRO A 188 0.10 6.76 0.29
N CYS A 189 -0.14 8.04 0.56
CA CYS A 189 -0.18 8.65 1.88
C CYS A 189 -0.60 7.63 2.96
N ASN A 190 0.39 7.23 3.74
CA ASN A 190 0.37 6.16 4.73
C ASN A 190 -0.84 6.23 5.67
N ASP A 191 -1.13 5.12 6.35
CA ASP A 191 -2.23 4.93 7.32
C ASP A 191 -2.40 6.09 8.33
N LEU A 192 -1.31 6.79 8.65
CA LEU A 192 -1.24 7.91 9.59
C LEU A 192 -1.62 9.27 8.98
N LEU A 193 -1.31 9.53 7.71
CA LEU A 193 -1.64 10.80 7.05
C LEU A 193 -2.33 10.55 5.71
N PRO A 194 -3.51 9.89 5.69
CA PRO A 194 -4.20 9.59 4.44
C PRO A 194 -4.56 10.88 3.68
N ASP A 195 -4.63 10.78 2.35
CA ASP A 195 -4.90 11.93 1.45
C ASP A 195 -6.15 12.73 1.85
N ASP A 196 -7.21 12.04 2.29
CA ASP A 196 -8.45 12.68 2.72
C ASP A 196 -8.28 13.52 3.98
N LEU A 197 -7.41 13.08 4.91
CA LEU A 197 -7.08 13.87 6.11
C LEU A 197 -6.31 15.13 5.71
N VAL A 198 -5.28 14.97 4.87
CA VAL A 198 -4.48 16.09 4.36
C VAL A 198 -5.38 17.12 3.67
N ARG A 199 -6.26 16.66 2.78
CA ARG A 199 -7.21 17.51 2.06
C ARG A 199 -8.17 18.22 3.01
N ALA A 200 -8.69 17.53 4.03
CA ALA A 200 -9.58 18.12 5.02
C ALA A 200 -8.88 19.21 5.86
N ILE A 201 -7.62 19.01 6.22
CA ILE A 201 -6.81 20.01 6.95
C ILE A 201 -6.62 21.25 6.07
N LEU A 202 -6.16 21.07 4.83
CA LEU A 202 -5.94 22.18 3.91
C LEU A 202 -7.22 22.97 3.63
N HIS A 203 -8.35 22.27 3.46
CA HIS A 203 -9.64 22.92 3.28
C HIS A 203 -10.06 23.75 4.51
N ARG A 204 -9.95 23.18 5.72
CA ARG A 204 -10.28 23.88 6.98
C ARG A 204 -9.39 25.09 7.24
N CYS A 205 -8.13 25.02 6.84
CA CYS A 205 -7.22 26.15 6.95
C CYS A 205 -7.43 27.20 5.85
N HIS A 206 -8.55 27.14 5.10
CA HIS A 206 -8.85 28.01 3.96
C HIS A 206 -7.65 28.17 3.02
N PHE A 207 -6.90 27.08 2.82
CA PHE A 207 -5.60 27.15 2.15
C PHE A 207 -5.70 27.81 0.78
N LYS A 208 -6.74 27.47 0.00
CA LYS A 208 -6.99 28.07 -1.31
C LYS A 208 -7.15 29.59 -1.25
N THR A 209 -8.01 30.08 -0.35
CA THR A 209 -8.26 31.51 -0.20
C THR A 209 -7.01 32.24 0.24
N ASN A 210 -6.32 31.73 1.27
CA ASN A 210 -5.09 32.32 1.79
C ASN A 210 -3.95 32.33 0.77
N LEU A 211 -3.81 31.25 0.00
CA LEU A 211 -2.83 31.16 -1.07
C LEU A 211 -3.11 32.20 -2.16
N THR A 212 -4.38 32.36 -2.53
CA THR A 212 -4.80 33.35 -3.54
C THR A 212 -4.50 34.77 -3.06
N GLU A 213 -4.81 35.08 -1.80
CA GLU A 213 -4.53 36.38 -1.17
C GLU A 213 -3.03 36.67 -1.06
N GLU A 214 -2.21 35.72 -0.58
CA GLU A 214 -0.76 35.92 -0.51
C GLU A 214 -0.13 36.11 -1.89
N LEU A 215 -0.60 35.38 -2.90
CA LEU A 215 -0.10 35.55 -4.26
C LEU A 215 -0.53 36.89 -4.86
N ALA A 216 -1.73 37.38 -4.56
CA ALA A 216 -2.15 38.74 -4.91
C ALA A 216 -1.23 39.79 -4.26
N ILE A 217 -0.90 39.64 -2.97
CA ILE A 217 0.02 40.54 -2.25
C ILE A 217 1.44 40.49 -2.85
N LEU A 218 1.95 39.29 -3.17
CA LEU A 218 3.28 39.13 -3.79
C LEU A 218 3.33 39.74 -5.20
N LEU A 219 2.24 39.61 -5.96
CA LEU A 219 2.08 40.25 -7.27
C LEU A 219 2.05 41.78 -7.16
N GLU A 220 1.25 42.31 -6.23
CA GLU A 220 1.11 43.75 -5.99
C GLU A 220 2.42 44.38 -5.48
N SER A 221 3.13 43.68 -4.58
CA SER A 221 4.40 44.14 -4.01
C SER A 221 5.59 44.05 -4.97
N LYS A 222 5.40 43.46 -6.18
CA LYS A 222 6.47 43.19 -7.16
C LYS A 222 7.68 42.47 -6.53
N ALA A 223 7.47 41.72 -5.46
CA ALA A 223 8.51 41.01 -4.72
C ALA A 223 8.86 39.68 -5.42
N TRP A 224 9.20 39.75 -6.70
CA TRP A 224 9.46 38.60 -7.58
C TRP A 224 10.57 37.69 -7.04
N GLY A 225 11.53 38.22 -6.28
CA GLY A 225 12.55 37.40 -5.62
C GLY A 225 11.99 36.44 -4.55
N GLY A 226 10.87 36.79 -3.90
CA GLY A 226 10.13 35.88 -3.03
C GLY A 226 9.45 34.79 -3.85
N PHE A 227 8.74 35.17 -4.90
CA PHE A 227 8.07 34.28 -5.85
C PHE A 227 9.02 33.28 -6.55
N LEU A 228 10.19 33.74 -7.00
CA LEU A 228 11.20 32.91 -7.69
C LEU A 228 11.91 31.92 -6.75
N LYS A 229 11.98 32.23 -5.45
CA LYS A 229 12.40 31.27 -4.42
C LYS A 229 11.36 30.18 -4.16
N LEU A 230 10.09 30.40 -4.55
CA LEU A 230 8.99 29.45 -4.35
C LEU A 230 8.87 28.42 -5.49
N PHE A 231 9.24 28.79 -6.71
CA PHE A 231 9.03 27.97 -7.92
C PHE A 231 10.31 27.54 -8.65
N GLY A 232 11.49 27.98 -8.20
CA GLY A 232 12.74 27.59 -8.85
C GLY A 232 12.90 28.18 -10.25
N SER A 233 13.48 29.38 -10.32
CA SER A 233 14.07 30.07 -11.49
C SER A 233 13.15 30.79 -12.51
N GLY A 234 13.62 31.98 -12.97
CA GLY A 234 13.14 32.73 -14.16
C GLY A 234 12.29 34.00 -13.94
N PRO A 235 12.86 35.23 -13.94
CA PRO A 235 12.18 36.50 -13.62
C PRO A 235 11.19 37.04 -14.68
N THR A 236 10.61 36.20 -15.54
CA THR A 236 9.80 36.61 -16.70
C THR A 236 8.41 35.96 -16.76
N MET A 237 7.77 35.69 -15.62
CA MET A 237 6.38 35.19 -15.59
C MET A 237 5.38 36.28 -15.21
N GLY A 238 4.50 36.64 -16.14
CA GLY A 238 3.40 37.59 -15.90
C GLY A 238 2.25 37.02 -15.06
N GLN A 239 1.37 37.91 -14.60
CA GLN A 239 0.18 37.65 -13.75
C GLN A 239 -0.75 36.54 -14.30
N VAL A 240 -0.88 36.42 -15.62
CA VAL A 240 -1.73 35.42 -16.30
C VAL A 240 -1.26 33.98 -16.07
N ASN A 241 0.05 33.75 -15.94
CA ASN A 241 0.58 32.39 -15.71
C ASN A 241 0.39 31.94 -14.26
N LEU A 242 0.26 32.89 -13.32
CA LEU A 242 0.05 32.57 -11.91
C LEU A 242 -1.36 32.08 -11.63
N GLU A 243 -2.37 32.75 -12.18
CA GLU A 243 -3.77 32.29 -12.06
C GLU A 243 -3.93 30.88 -12.65
N ARG A 244 -3.24 30.60 -13.76
CA ARG A 244 -3.21 29.27 -14.39
C ARG A 244 -2.49 28.23 -13.54
N LEU A 245 -1.33 28.56 -12.95
CA LEU A 245 -0.62 27.68 -12.02
C LEU A 245 -1.47 27.36 -10.78
N LEU A 246 -2.13 28.36 -10.21
CA LEU A 246 -3.02 28.19 -9.07
C LEU A 246 -4.23 27.32 -9.41
N HIS A 247 -4.82 27.56 -10.56
CA HIS A 247 -5.93 26.75 -11.06
C HIS A 247 -5.50 25.29 -11.30
N GLY A 248 -4.32 25.10 -11.89
CA GLY A 248 -3.70 23.79 -12.08
C GLY A 248 -3.50 23.07 -10.76
N LEU A 249 -2.92 23.73 -9.76
CA LEU A 249 -2.71 23.15 -8.43
C LEU A 249 -4.03 22.77 -7.74
N ASP A 250 -5.04 23.64 -7.79
CA ASP A 250 -6.37 23.37 -7.21
C ASP A 250 -7.02 22.13 -7.85
N ASN A 251 -6.95 22.02 -9.17
CA ASN A 251 -7.46 20.87 -9.89
C ASN A 251 -6.66 19.60 -9.59
N SER A 252 -5.32 19.69 -9.49
CA SER A 252 -4.47 18.56 -9.10
C SER A 252 -4.84 18.02 -7.72
N ILE A 253 -5.02 18.91 -6.72
CA ILE A 253 -5.42 18.52 -5.35
C ILE A 253 -6.79 17.84 -5.32
N LYS A 254 -7.73 18.29 -6.16
CA LYS A 254 -9.06 17.71 -6.27
C LYS A 254 -9.06 16.33 -6.94
N ILE A 255 -8.20 16.11 -7.93
CA ILE A 255 -8.17 14.87 -8.71
C ILE A 255 -7.46 13.76 -7.94
N GLY A 256 -6.29 14.03 -7.37
CA GLY A 256 -5.54 13.01 -6.64
C GLY A 256 -4.03 13.19 -6.68
N ARG A 257 -3.33 12.22 -6.08
CA ARG A 257 -1.89 12.27 -5.84
C ARG A 257 -1.09 12.33 -7.14
N GLU A 258 -1.44 11.51 -8.13
CA GLU A 258 -0.69 11.44 -9.39
C GLU A 258 -0.74 12.79 -10.15
N SER A 259 -1.85 13.50 -10.01
CA SER A 259 -2.05 14.85 -10.55
C SER A 259 -1.25 15.92 -9.81
N ILE A 260 -1.06 15.78 -8.49
CA ILE A 260 -0.15 16.64 -7.71
C ILE A 260 1.30 16.38 -8.12
N GLU A 261 1.70 15.13 -8.26
CA GLU A 261 3.06 14.79 -8.68
C GLU A 261 3.37 15.29 -10.10
N LEU A 262 2.41 15.21 -11.03
CA LEU A 262 2.54 15.80 -12.36
C LEU A 262 2.70 17.33 -12.30
N PHE A 263 1.90 18.01 -11.47
CA PHE A 263 2.04 19.45 -11.25
C PHE A 263 3.43 19.83 -10.74
N LEU A 264 3.92 19.12 -9.72
CA LEU A 264 5.25 19.38 -9.16
C LEU A 264 6.36 19.13 -10.18
N HIS A 265 6.26 18.06 -10.96
CA HIS A 265 7.23 17.72 -12.00
C HIS A 265 7.32 18.82 -13.06
N LEU A 266 6.17 19.33 -13.52
CA LEU A 266 6.12 20.34 -14.58
C LEU A 266 6.41 21.76 -14.09
N CYS A 267 6.05 22.09 -12.85
CA CYS A 267 6.01 23.48 -12.39
C CYS A 267 7.01 23.80 -11.27
N VAL A 268 7.66 22.80 -10.66
CA VAL A 268 8.51 23.01 -9.46
C VAL A 268 9.91 22.38 -9.61
N GLU A 269 10.08 21.31 -10.40
CA GLU A 269 11.41 20.70 -10.58
C GLU A 269 12.35 21.60 -11.44
N PRO A 270 13.52 22.00 -10.91
CA PRO A 270 14.42 22.92 -11.59
C PRO A 270 15.10 22.21 -12.77
N GLY A 271 14.76 22.65 -13.99
CA GLY A 271 15.31 22.08 -15.23
C GLY A 271 14.59 22.55 -16.49
N VAL A 272 13.37 23.10 -16.35
CA VAL A 272 12.53 23.50 -17.50
C VAL A 272 12.31 25.02 -17.58
N GLY A 273 13.42 25.77 -17.57
CA GLY A 273 13.37 27.24 -17.50
C GLY A 273 12.75 27.97 -18.70
N GLU A 274 12.49 27.28 -19.83
CA GLU A 274 11.98 27.92 -21.06
C GLU A 274 10.72 27.29 -21.66
N VAL A 275 10.17 26.19 -21.11
CA VAL A 275 9.05 25.41 -21.73
C VAL A 275 7.75 25.46 -20.92
N LEU A 276 7.65 26.40 -19.97
CA LEU A 276 6.57 26.42 -19.00
C LEU A 276 5.16 26.60 -19.61
N GLU A 277 4.99 27.31 -20.72
CA GLU A 277 3.66 27.50 -21.30
C GLU A 277 3.11 26.22 -21.95
N GLN A 278 3.97 25.44 -22.61
CA GLN A 278 3.57 24.17 -23.21
C GLN A 278 3.28 23.12 -22.14
N GLU A 279 4.08 23.10 -21.08
CA GLU A 279 3.90 22.24 -19.92
C GLU A 279 2.63 22.57 -19.14
N LEU A 280 2.34 23.86 -18.94
CA LEU A 280 1.08 24.30 -18.36
C LEU A 280 -0.13 23.87 -19.20
N ARG A 281 -0.06 23.95 -20.53
CA ARG A 281 -1.14 23.44 -21.39
C ARG A 281 -1.29 21.92 -21.31
N GLN A 282 -0.18 21.18 -21.17
CA GLN A 282 -0.22 19.73 -20.98
C GLN A 282 -0.81 19.34 -19.62
N LEU A 283 -0.44 20.08 -18.57
CA LEU A 283 -1.03 19.96 -17.24
C LEU A 283 -2.53 20.26 -17.30
N GLU A 284 -2.95 21.38 -17.89
CA GLU A 284 -4.37 21.73 -18.04
C GLU A 284 -5.14 20.63 -18.78
N GLY A 285 -4.62 20.13 -19.90
CA GLY A 285 -5.23 19.03 -20.64
C GLY A 285 -5.30 17.72 -19.82
N ALA A 286 -4.29 17.43 -18.99
CA ALA A 286 -4.32 16.29 -18.08
C ALA A 286 -5.42 16.45 -17.01
N LEU A 287 -5.54 17.64 -16.44
CA LEU A 287 -6.47 17.95 -15.36
C LEU A 287 -7.92 18.08 -15.85
N GLU A 288 -8.15 18.45 -17.10
CA GLU A 288 -9.47 18.44 -17.74
C GLU A 288 -10.09 17.04 -17.76
N LEU A 289 -9.26 15.99 -17.84
CA LEU A 289 -9.72 14.59 -17.82
C LEU A 289 -10.23 14.15 -16.44
N ARG A 290 -9.97 14.94 -15.38
CA ARG A 290 -10.39 14.70 -13.98
C ARG A 290 -10.13 13.27 -13.49
N ASN A 291 -9.04 12.66 -13.96
CA ASN A 291 -8.71 11.26 -13.70
C ASN A 291 -7.23 11.11 -13.32
N ASP A 292 -6.98 10.62 -12.11
CA ASP A 292 -5.62 10.47 -11.58
C ASP A 292 -4.77 9.46 -12.40
N VAL A 293 -5.43 8.48 -13.07
CA VAL A 293 -4.76 7.54 -13.98
C VAL A 293 -4.19 8.26 -15.20
N SER A 294 -4.90 9.24 -15.75
CA SER A 294 -4.43 10.03 -16.89
C SER A 294 -3.21 10.86 -16.51
N SER A 295 -3.23 11.47 -15.33
CA SER A 295 -2.07 12.20 -14.80
C SER A 295 -0.85 11.30 -14.62
N LYS A 296 -1.04 10.06 -14.13
CA LYS A 296 0.03 9.06 -14.03
C LYS A 296 0.63 8.70 -15.39
N ILE A 297 -0.22 8.45 -16.40
CA ILE A 297 0.24 8.11 -17.77
C ILE A 297 1.06 9.26 -18.35
N ILE A 298 0.57 10.49 -18.24
CA ILE A 298 1.25 11.69 -18.75
C ILE A 298 2.58 11.90 -18.03
N LYS A 299 2.60 11.76 -16.69
CA LYS A 299 3.83 11.82 -15.89
C LYS A 299 4.86 10.77 -16.34
N ASN A 300 4.44 9.52 -16.52
CA ASN A 300 5.33 8.44 -16.97
C ASN A 300 5.85 8.69 -18.39
N TYR A 301 5.00 9.21 -19.28
CA TYR A 301 5.39 9.63 -20.62
C TYR A 301 6.45 10.73 -20.57
N LEU A 302 6.22 11.81 -19.81
CA LEU A 302 7.18 12.91 -19.65
C LEU A 302 8.52 12.45 -19.08
N ARG A 303 8.51 11.58 -18.07
CA ARG A 303 9.73 10.95 -17.53
C ARG A 303 10.45 10.10 -18.59
N SER A 304 9.72 9.36 -19.42
CA SER A 304 10.32 8.59 -20.52
C SER A 304 10.95 9.47 -21.61
N LEU A 305 10.39 10.67 -21.83
CA LEU A 305 10.93 11.66 -22.76
C LEU A 305 12.23 12.30 -22.24
N GLN A 306 12.34 12.56 -20.93
CA GLN A 306 13.56 13.07 -20.32
C GLN A 306 14.75 12.09 -20.44
N GLY A 307 14.47 10.79 -20.65
CA GLY A 307 15.48 9.75 -20.83
C GLY A 307 15.83 9.40 -22.29
N THR A 308 15.16 9.95 -23.31
CA THR A 308 15.33 9.51 -24.70
C THR A 308 15.69 10.64 -25.68
N CYS A 309 16.75 10.42 -26.48
CA CYS A 309 17.16 11.29 -27.60
C CYS A 309 16.08 11.52 -28.69
N ALA A 310 14.91 10.88 -28.57
CA ALA A 310 13.82 10.93 -29.54
C ALA A 310 13.20 12.33 -29.69
N PHE A 311 13.34 13.21 -28.69
CA PHE A 311 12.74 14.55 -28.74
C PHE A 311 13.32 15.45 -29.86
N ARG A 312 14.63 15.31 -30.19
CA ARG A 312 15.25 16.06 -31.30
C ARG A 312 14.62 15.76 -32.66
N SER A 313 13.93 14.63 -32.82
CA SER A 313 13.25 14.27 -34.07
C SER A 313 11.82 14.81 -34.17
N LEU A 314 11.19 15.19 -33.05
CA LEU A 314 9.86 15.84 -33.03
C LEU A 314 9.94 17.36 -33.22
N GLU A 315 11.07 17.97 -32.86
CA GLU A 315 11.35 19.40 -33.06
C GLU A 315 11.56 19.77 -34.53
N THR A 316 12.02 18.82 -35.35
CA THR A 316 12.27 19.03 -36.78
C THR A 316 11.05 18.77 -37.67
N LEU A 317 9.98 18.20 -37.11
CA LEU A 317 8.76 17.87 -37.85
C LEU A 317 7.70 18.96 -37.65
N GLN A 318 7.11 19.42 -38.75
CA GLN A 318 5.99 20.36 -38.72
C GLN A 318 4.76 19.80 -39.45
N GLY A 319 3.60 20.34 -39.10
CA GLY A 319 2.33 20.03 -39.76
C GLY A 319 1.87 18.58 -39.60
N PRO A 320 1.18 18.01 -40.61
CA PRO A 320 0.51 16.71 -40.51
C PRO A 320 1.43 15.51 -40.22
N ALA A 321 2.74 15.66 -40.39
CA ALA A 321 3.73 14.63 -40.05
C ALA A 321 3.94 14.54 -38.53
N ARG A 322 4.03 15.69 -37.86
CA ARG A 322 4.14 15.77 -36.40
C ARG A 322 2.88 15.23 -35.72
N GLU A 323 1.70 15.61 -36.23
CA GLU A 323 0.41 15.14 -35.73
C GLU A 323 0.24 13.62 -35.88
N ARG A 324 0.63 13.05 -37.02
CA ARG A 324 0.61 11.58 -37.23
C ARG A 324 1.55 10.84 -36.28
N GLN A 325 2.71 11.42 -35.99
CA GLN A 325 3.68 10.80 -35.08
C GLN A 325 3.20 10.88 -33.62
N ILE A 326 2.56 11.97 -33.22
CA ILE A 326 1.88 12.12 -31.93
C ILE A 326 0.73 11.11 -31.82
N TYR A 327 -0.11 10.98 -32.85
CA TYR A 327 -1.22 10.04 -32.85
C TYR A 327 -0.75 8.59 -32.79
N SER A 328 0.28 8.22 -33.56
CA SER A 328 0.88 6.89 -33.55
C SER A 328 1.41 6.50 -32.17
N LEU A 329 2.12 7.42 -31.51
CA LEU A 329 2.63 7.21 -30.15
C LEU A 329 1.49 7.08 -29.13
N ALA A 330 0.47 7.94 -29.21
CA ALA A 330 -0.71 7.86 -28.35
C ALA A 330 -1.47 6.54 -28.53
N THR A 331 -1.59 6.04 -29.76
CA THR A 331 -2.29 4.78 -30.06
C THR A 331 -1.50 3.57 -29.55
N THR A 332 -0.17 3.62 -29.63
CA THR A 332 0.73 2.56 -29.15
C THR A 332 0.72 2.48 -27.62
N LEU A 333 0.59 3.62 -26.93
CA LEU A 333 0.60 3.70 -25.47
C LEU A 333 -0.79 3.46 -24.84
N CYS A 334 -1.88 3.79 -25.53
CA CYS A 334 -3.24 3.66 -25.00
C CYS A 334 -3.93 2.32 -25.33
N GLY A 335 -3.23 1.35 -25.91
CA GLY A 335 -3.65 -0.07 -25.94
C GLY A 335 -5.06 -0.35 -26.48
N SER A 336 -5.58 0.46 -27.39
CA SER A 336 -6.87 0.20 -28.03
C SER A 336 -6.90 0.70 -29.46
N SER A 337 -6.94 -0.24 -30.41
CA SER A 337 -7.35 -0.01 -31.79
C SER A 337 -8.31 -1.13 -32.22
N PRO A 338 -9.37 -0.84 -32.99
CA PRO A 338 -10.38 -1.82 -33.35
C PRO A 338 -9.89 -2.79 -34.44
N LYS A 339 -10.41 -4.00 -34.35
CA LYS A 339 -10.15 -5.18 -35.16
C LYS A 339 -10.00 -4.88 -36.67
N ASN A 340 -8.93 -5.39 -37.27
CA ASN A 340 -9.00 -6.10 -38.55
C ASN A 340 -7.81 -7.05 -38.73
N HIS A 341 -8.12 -8.21 -39.32
CA HIS A 341 -7.23 -9.36 -39.52
C HIS A 341 -6.05 -9.06 -40.45
N GLN A 342 -4.84 -9.52 -40.09
CA GLN A 342 -4.12 -10.58 -40.82
C GLN A 342 -2.82 -10.99 -40.10
N THR A 343 -2.60 -12.31 -40.16
CA THR A 343 -1.44 -13.15 -39.82
C THR A 343 -0.05 -12.50 -39.70
N GLY A 344 0.67 -12.87 -38.63
CA GLY A 344 2.14 -12.87 -38.63
C GLY A 344 2.77 -12.42 -37.30
N SER A 345 3.47 -13.37 -36.66
CA SER A 345 4.45 -13.22 -35.56
C SER A 345 3.99 -12.54 -34.26
N VAL A 346 3.99 -13.33 -33.18
CA VAL A 346 3.95 -12.86 -31.79
C VAL A 346 5.17 -11.97 -31.55
N PRO A 347 5.03 -10.67 -31.24
CA PRO A 347 6.15 -9.90 -30.75
C PRO A 347 6.47 -10.41 -29.36
N SER A 348 7.74 -10.79 -29.14
CA SER A 348 8.28 -11.08 -27.83
C SER A 348 7.93 -9.93 -26.89
N ALA A 349 7.17 -10.24 -25.84
CA ALA A 349 6.78 -9.28 -24.82
C ALA A 349 8.05 -8.69 -24.21
N ALA A 350 8.32 -7.43 -24.55
CA ALA A 350 9.35 -6.65 -23.89
C ALA A 350 8.98 -6.58 -22.40
N ASN A 351 9.95 -6.98 -21.57
CA ASN A 351 9.92 -6.97 -20.10
C ASN A 351 9.28 -5.68 -19.56
N VAL A 352 7.98 -5.74 -19.26
CA VAL A 352 7.36 -4.80 -18.33
C VAL A 352 7.90 -5.20 -16.97
N THR A 353 8.77 -4.37 -16.39
CA THR A 353 9.39 -4.62 -15.09
C THR A 353 8.31 -4.70 -14.01
N PHE A 354 8.01 -5.93 -13.57
CA PHE A 354 7.06 -6.30 -12.51
C PHE A 354 7.44 -5.80 -11.10
N HIS A 355 8.47 -4.97 -10.98
CA HIS A 355 9.15 -4.69 -9.70
C HIS A 355 8.57 -3.53 -8.89
N ASP A 356 7.48 -2.88 -9.31
CA ASP A 356 7.02 -1.65 -8.64
C ASP A 356 5.76 -1.80 -7.76
N ASP A 357 5.18 -3.00 -7.63
CA ASP A 357 4.08 -3.20 -6.66
C ASP A 357 4.66 -3.38 -5.23
N PRO A 358 4.33 -2.51 -4.26
CA PRO A 358 4.92 -2.50 -2.91
C PRO A 358 4.82 -3.84 -2.17
N ILE A 359 3.81 -4.65 -2.48
CA ILE A 359 3.61 -5.93 -1.80
C ILE A 359 4.75 -6.93 -2.07
N TRP A 360 5.47 -6.77 -3.19
CA TRP A 360 6.63 -7.60 -3.51
C TRP A 360 7.86 -7.27 -2.65
N HIS A 361 7.84 -6.13 -1.95
CA HIS A 361 8.96 -5.63 -1.14
C HIS A 361 8.65 -5.53 0.36
N GLU A 362 7.38 -5.63 0.75
CA GLU A 362 6.98 -5.58 2.16
C GLU A 362 7.63 -6.71 2.98
N PRO A 363 8.26 -6.45 4.14
CA PRO A 363 8.76 -7.52 4.98
C PRO A 363 7.59 -8.35 5.52
N MET A 364 7.58 -9.65 5.23
CA MET A 364 6.53 -10.57 5.65
C MET A 364 7.10 -11.66 6.58
N GLU A 365 6.23 -12.27 7.37
CA GLU A 365 6.55 -13.50 8.10
C GLU A 365 7.02 -14.61 7.13
N SER A 366 7.85 -15.53 7.63
CA SER A 366 8.61 -16.47 6.78
C SER A 366 7.74 -17.25 5.78
N SER A 367 6.56 -17.72 6.20
CA SER A 367 5.64 -18.46 5.33
C SER A 367 4.96 -17.57 4.28
N CYS A 368 4.61 -16.33 4.64
CA CYS A 368 4.07 -15.36 3.68
C CYS A 368 5.13 -14.94 2.65
N ASP A 369 6.40 -14.78 3.05
CA ASP A 369 7.49 -14.48 2.12
C ASP A 369 7.77 -15.65 1.15
N MET A 370 7.70 -16.89 1.63
CA MET A 370 7.79 -18.08 0.77
C MET A 370 6.65 -18.13 -0.24
N LEU A 371 5.41 -17.90 0.22
CA LEU A 371 4.25 -17.83 -0.67
C LEU A 371 4.42 -16.72 -1.71
N ARG A 372 4.90 -15.54 -1.30
CA ARG A 372 5.18 -14.42 -2.19
C ARG A 372 6.17 -14.80 -3.29
N LYS A 373 7.31 -15.40 -2.92
CA LYS A 373 8.31 -15.90 -3.87
C LYS A 373 7.76 -16.97 -4.81
N ALA A 374 6.81 -17.78 -4.35
CA ALA A 374 6.17 -18.78 -5.18
C ALA A 374 5.16 -18.14 -6.15
N LEU A 375 4.33 -17.20 -5.67
CA LEU A 375 3.36 -16.46 -6.46
C LEU A 375 4.03 -15.59 -7.53
N SER A 376 5.18 -14.98 -7.26
CA SER A 376 5.89 -14.14 -8.24
C SER A 376 6.36 -14.93 -9.47
N ARG A 377 6.59 -16.24 -9.32
CA ARG A 377 6.98 -17.15 -10.43
C ARG A 377 5.82 -17.53 -11.33
N ILE A 378 4.60 -17.58 -10.79
CA ILE A 378 3.41 -18.02 -11.55
C ILE A 378 2.48 -16.86 -11.92
N CYS A 379 2.51 -15.72 -11.23
CA CYS A 379 1.51 -14.65 -11.41
C CYS A 379 1.98 -13.53 -12.33
N GLU A 380 2.68 -13.85 -13.44
CA GLU A 380 3.17 -12.87 -14.43
C GLU A 380 2.09 -11.97 -15.08
N THR A 381 0.81 -12.05 -14.69
CA THR A 381 -0.26 -11.32 -15.39
C THR A 381 -1.29 -10.63 -14.52
N ASN A 382 -1.26 -10.76 -13.18
CA ASN A 382 -2.25 -10.05 -12.35
C ASN A 382 -1.76 -9.75 -10.92
N ALA A 383 -1.09 -8.61 -10.75
CA ALA A 383 -0.64 -8.09 -9.46
C ALA A 383 -1.78 -8.02 -8.43
N ARG A 384 -2.98 -7.61 -8.84
CA ARG A 384 -4.15 -7.54 -7.95
C ARG A 384 -4.51 -8.90 -7.35
N LEU A 385 -4.49 -9.97 -8.14
CA LEU A 385 -4.78 -11.32 -7.62
C LEU A 385 -3.68 -11.83 -6.69
N ALA A 386 -2.41 -11.50 -6.96
CA ALA A 386 -1.32 -11.81 -6.04
C ALA A 386 -1.51 -11.04 -4.72
N THR A 387 -1.88 -9.76 -4.79
CA THR A 387 -2.17 -8.92 -3.63
C THR A 387 -3.35 -9.44 -2.80
N GLU A 388 -4.45 -9.83 -3.43
CA GLU A 388 -5.60 -10.44 -2.73
C GLU A 388 -5.20 -11.74 -2.01
N ARG A 389 -4.33 -12.56 -2.62
CA ARG A 389 -3.84 -13.81 -2.02
C ARG A 389 -2.89 -13.57 -0.86
N LEU A 390 -1.98 -12.60 -0.98
CA LEU A 390 -1.06 -12.24 0.11
C LEU A 390 -1.81 -11.62 1.29
N LYS A 391 -2.81 -10.76 1.04
CA LYS A 391 -3.71 -10.24 2.09
C LYS A 391 -4.53 -11.33 2.76
N GLN A 392 -4.93 -12.37 2.02
CA GLN A 392 -5.60 -13.51 2.63
C GLN A 392 -4.63 -14.36 3.43
N ALA A 393 -3.41 -14.60 2.95
CA ALA A 393 -2.40 -15.39 3.65
C ALA A 393 -2.08 -14.82 5.05
N GLN A 394 -2.04 -13.50 5.20
CA GLN A 394 -1.88 -12.82 6.49
C GLN A 394 -3.01 -13.10 7.51
N LYS A 395 -4.14 -13.66 7.07
CA LYS A 395 -5.29 -14.05 7.91
C LYS A 395 -5.39 -15.56 8.12
N GLU A 396 -4.57 -16.34 7.42
CA GLU A 396 -4.56 -17.79 7.49
C GLU A 396 -3.49 -18.25 8.48
N HIS A 397 -3.60 -19.49 8.93
CA HIS A 397 -2.57 -20.10 9.78
C HIS A 397 -1.31 -20.41 8.96
N ASP A 398 -0.11 -20.19 9.53
CA ASP A 398 1.19 -20.37 8.85
C ASP A 398 1.34 -21.72 8.15
N VAL A 399 0.91 -22.81 8.79
CA VAL A 399 0.92 -24.16 8.21
C VAL A 399 0.17 -24.21 6.87
N ILE A 400 -0.98 -23.55 6.77
CA ILE A 400 -1.78 -23.51 5.54
C ILE A 400 -1.04 -22.70 4.47
N VAL A 401 -0.50 -21.53 4.86
CA VAL A 401 0.27 -20.66 3.95
C VAL A 401 1.48 -21.40 3.40
N GLN A 402 2.20 -22.13 4.27
CA GLN A 402 3.34 -22.96 3.94
C GLN A 402 2.96 -24.07 2.96
N GLU A 403 1.92 -24.84 3.28
CA GLU A 403 1.45 -25.92 2.40
C GLU A 403 1.01 -25.38 1.03
N ILE A 404 0.40 -24.20 0.96
CA ILE A 404 0.08 -23.56 -0.32
C ILE A 404 1.35 -23.17 -1.07
N ALA A 405 2.31 -22.52 -0.40
CA ALA A 405 3.57 -22.10 -0.99
C ALA A 405 4.37 -23.27 -1.57
N ASP A 406 4.45 -24.38 -0.82
CA ASP A 406 5.17 -25.60 -1.19
C ASP A 406 4.53 -26.33 -2.38
N ASN A 407 3.27 -26.02 -2.71
CA ASN A 407 2.56 -26.62 -3.85
C ASN A 407 2.52 -25.71 -5.09
N ILE A 408 3.12 -24.52 -5.05
CA ILE A 408 3.17 -23.59 -6.18
C ILE A 408 4.51 -23.72 -6.91
N HIS A 409 4.47 -24.36 -8.08
CA HIS A 409 5.61 -24.51 -8.99
C HIS A 409 5.18 -24.40 -10.46
N GLU A 410 6.15 -24.23 -11.36
CA GLU A 410 5.96 -24.16 -12.80
C GLU A 410 5.78 -25.55 -13.47
N THR A 411 5.14 -26.51 -12.80
CA THR A 411 4.88 -27.86 -13.33
C THR A 411 3.39 -28.21 -13.40
N ASP A 412 3.03 -29.16 -14.26
CA ASP A 412 1.68 -29.72 -14.32
C ASP A 412 1.31 -30.40 -12.98
N GLN A 413 2.28 -31.09 -12.37
CA GLN A 413 2.15 -31.69 -11.04
C GLN A 413 1.78 -30.67 -9.94
N ALA A 414 2.21 -29.41 -10.06
CA ALA A 414 1.79 -28.36 -9.12
C ALA A 414 0.27 -28.15 -9.14
N CYS A 415 -0.36 -28.20 -10.32
CA CYS A 415 -1.81 -28.10 -10.48
C CYS A 415 -2.52 -29.27 -9.80
N VAL A 416 -1.94 -30.47 -9.88
CA VAL A 416 -2.45 -31.67 -9.20
C VAL A 416 -2.33 -31.54 -7.70
N ASN A 417 -1.16 -31.13 -7.19
CA ASN A 417 -0.90 -31.07 -5.77
C ASN A 417 -1.77 -30.01 -5.08
N ILE A 418 -1.85 -28.78 -5.63
CA ILE A 418 -2.68 -27.73 -5.06
C ILE A 418 -4.16 -28.12 -5.05
N THR A 419 -4.64 -28.78 -6.11
CA THR A 419 -6.02 -29.28 -6.17
C THR A 419 -6.27 -30.35 -5.11
N ASN A 420 -5.34 -31.29 -4.93
CA ASN A 420 -5.47 -32.34 -3.94
C ASN A 420 -5.44 -31.79 -2.51
N PHE A 421 -4.58 -30.81 -2.25
CA PHE A 421 -4.51 -30.12 -0.98
C PHE A 421 -5.85 -29.44 -0.64
N LEU A 422 -6.35 -28.59 -1.55
CA LEU A 422 -7.62 -27.90 -1.36
C LEU A 422 -8.80 -28.88 -1.28
N GLY A 423 -8.84 -29.90 -2.13
CA GLY A 423 -9.90 -30.90 -2.13
C GLY A 423 -9.96 -31.72 -0.84
N THR A 424 -8.81 -32.07 -0.28
CA THR A 424 -8.72 -32.75 1.03
C THR A 424 -9.25 -31.85 2.15
N ARG A 425 -8.95 -30.55 2.12
CA ARG A 425 -9.49 -29.59 3.09
C ARG A 425 -11.02 -29.46 2.98
N VAL A 426 -11.57 -29.34 1.77
CA VAL A 426 -13.03 -29.33 1.56
C VAL A 426 -13.68 -30.61 2.08
N ALA A 427 -13.08 -31.78 1.79
CA ALA A 427 -13.59 -33.07 2.26
C ALA A 427 -13.63 -33.17 3.80
N ASN A 428 -12.64 -32.57 4.47
CA ASN A 428 -12.57 -32.49 5.92
C ASN A 428 -13.38 -31.32 6.52
N ARG A 429 -14.22 -30.65 5.71
CA ARG A 429 -15.05 -29.50 6.11
C ARG A 429 -14.28 -28.30 6.64
N PHE A 430 -13.01 -28.16 6.27
CA PHE A 430 -12.28 -26.93 6.56
C PHE A 430 -12.67 -25.84 5.56
N PRO A 431 -13.01 -24.62 6.03
CA PRO A 431 -13.32 -23.52 5.13
C PRO A 431 -12.10 -23.16 4.28
N ILE A 432 -12.35 -22.80 3.01
CA ILE A 432 -11.32 -22.36 2.08
C ILE A 432 -11.79 -21.05 1.45
N HIS A 433 -10.96 -20.01 1.58
CA HIS A 433 -11.24 -18.73 0.97
C HIS A 433 -11.28 -18.81 -0.57
N GLN A 434 -12.13 -18.00 -1.20
CA GLN A 434 -12.36 -18.03 -2.66
C GLN A 434 -11.09 -17.73 -3.48
N CYS A 435 -10.16 -16.91 -2.95
CA CYS A 435 -8.90 -16.61 -3.65
C CYS A 435 -8.03 -17.85 -3.88
N TRP A 436 -8.09 -18.85 -2.98
CA TRP A 436 -7.38 -20.12 -3.10
C TRP A 436 -8.09 -21.05 -4.09
N LYS A 437 -9.42 -21.06 -4.09
CA LYS A 437 -10.21 -21.78 -5.11
C LYS A 437 -9.90 -21.28 -6.52
N HIS A 438 -9.64 -19.98 -6.69
CA HIS A 438 -9.25 -19.39 -7.97
C HIS A 438 -7.77 -19.59 -8.34
N LEU A 439 -6.91 -20.00 -7.40
CA LEU A 439 -5.48 -20.19 -7.66
C LEU A 439 -5.22 -21.36 -8.62
N ALA A 440 -5.83 -22.51 -8.35
CA ALA A 440 -5.60 -23.72 -9.14
C ALA A 440 -6.09 -23.58 -10.60
N PRO A 441 -7.31 -23.09 -10.90
CA PRO A 441 -7.73 -22.84 -12.28
C PRO A 441 -6.85 -21.80 -12.98
N TYR A 442 -6.39 -20.79 -12.25
CA TYR A 442 -5.44 -19.81 -12.80
C TYR A 442 -4.12 -20.48 -13.22
N MET A 443 -3.52 -21.30 -12.36
CA MET A 443 -2.31 -22.07 -12.70
C MET A 443 -2.54 -23.01 -13.88
N MET A 444 -3.69 -23.67 -13.95
CA MET A 444 -4.03 -24.57 -15.05
C MET A 444 -4.15 -23.85 -16.40
N ARG A 445 -4.70 -22.61 -16.42
CA ARG A 445 -4.81 -21.79 -17.66
C ARG A 445 -3.47 -21.38 -18.24
N GLN A 446 -2.45 -21.26 -17.40
CA GLN A 446 -1.11 -20.91 -17.84
C GLN A 446 -0.36 -22.11 -18.44
N ARG A 447 -0.92 -23.32 -18.38
CA ARG A 447 -0.29 -24.51 -18.95
C ARG A 447 -0.54 -24.61 -20.45
N PRO A 448 0.41 -25.17 -21.20
CA PRO A 448 0.19 -25.49 -22.61
C PRO A 448 -1.05 -26.39 -22.79
N PRO A 449 -1.75 -26.28 -23.93
CA PRO A 449 -2.88 -27.15 -24.26
C PRO A 449 -2.56 -28.64 -24.04
N GLY A 450 -3.56 -29.43 -23.64
CA GLY A 450 -3.38 -30.86 -23.34
C GLY A 450 -2.95 -31.18 -21.90
N LEU A 451 -3.12 -30.23 -20.96
CA LEU A 451 -2.84 -30.43 -19.54
C LEU A 451 -3.53 -31.67 -18.97
N LEU A 452 -4.81 -31.88 -19.31
CA LEU A 452 -5.61 -32.98 -18.78
C LEU A 452 -5.00 -34.35 -19.15
N GLU A 453 -4.56 -34.51 -20.40
CA GLU A 453 -3.92 -35.71 -20.92
C GLU A 453 -2.54 -35.95 -20.29
N ARG A 454 -1.76 -34.89 -20.07
CA ARG A 454 -0.46 -34.99 -19.40
C ARG A 454 -0.62 -35.39 -17.94
N CYS A 455 -1.53 -34.75 -17.20
CA CYS A 455 -1.85 -35.15 -15.83
C CYS A 455 -2.39 -36.59 -15.77
N HIS A 456 -3.22 -37.02 -16.73
CA HIS A 456 -3.67 -38.41 -16.82
C HIS A 456 -2.48 -39.37 -17.01
N ALA A 457 -1.59 -39.06 -17.94
CA ALA A 457 -0.41 -39.86 -18.24
C ALA A 457 0.62 -39.91 -17.10
N GLU A 458 0.66 -38.91 -16.22
CA GLU A 458 1.48 -38.88 -15.00
C GLU A 458 0.80 -39.63 -13.84
N LEU A 459 -0.51 -39.48 -13.68
CA LEU A 459 -1.32 -40.10 -12.63
C LEU A 459 -1.75 -41.54 -12.97
N ARG A 460 -0.89 -42.31 -13.67
CA ARG A 460 -1.17 -43.68 -14.20
C ARG A 460 -1.73 -44.68 -13.20
N ARG A 461 -1.61 -44.42 -11.89
CA ARG A 461 -2.36 -45.19 -10.90
C ARG A 461 -3.78 -44.68 -10.91
N ALA A 462 -4.73 -45.47 -11.45
CA ALA A 462 -6.13 -45.07 -11.53
C ALA A 462 -6.72 -44.47 -10.24
N GLN A 463 -6.26 -44.88 -9.05
CA GLN A 463 -6.67 -44.27 -7.77
C GLN A 463 -6.25 -42.79 -7.65
N SER A 464 -5.04 -42.42 -8.10
CA SER A 464 -4.55 -41.04 -8.07
C SER A 464 -5.29 -40.15 -9.04
N TRP A 465 -5.58 -40.65 -10.25
CA TRP A 465 -6.41 -39.96 -11.24
C TRP A 465 -7.82 -39.68 -10.72
N VAL A 466 -8.51 -40.73 -10.25
CA VAL A 466 -9.88 -40.62 -9.73
C VAL A 466 -9.94 -39.66 -8.54
N LYS A 467 -8.96 -39.76 -7.62
CA LYS A 467 -8.85 -38.84 -6.48
C LYS A 467 -8.69 -37.38 -6.93
N TRP A 468 -7.87 -37.13 -7.94
CA TRP A 468 -7.65 -35.78 -8.45
C TRP A 468 -8.92 -35.20 -9.11
N ILE A 469 -9.62 -35.99 -9.94
CA ILE A 469 -10.91 -35.57 -10.53
C ILE A 469 -11.96 -35.28 -9.44
N ASP A 470 -12.06 -36.14 -8.43
CA ASP A 470 -12.98 -35.95 -7.30
C ASP A 470 -12.65 -34.66 -6.51
N ASN A 471 -11.36 -34.41 -6.25
CA ASN A 471 -10.92 -33.17 -5.62
C ASN A 471 -11.20 -31.93 -6.48
N MET A 472 -11.02 -31.99 -7.81
CA MET A 472 -11.43 -30.89 -8.69
C MET A 472 -12.92 -30.58 -8.57
N ARG A 473 -13.79 -31.60 -8.58
CA ARG A 473 -15.24 -31.42 -8.41
C ARG A 473 -15.59 -30.79 -7.07
N ARG A 474 -14.91 -31.18 -5.99
CA ARG A 474 -15.14 -30.60 -4.65
C ARG A 474 -14.72 -29.14 -4.54
N VAL A 475 -13.58 -28.78 -5.16
CA VAL A 475 -13.03 -27.42 -5.04
C VAL A 475 -13.71 -26.45 -6.00
N PHE A 476 -13.97 -26.89 -7.24
CA PHE A 476 -14.43 -26.02 -8.34
C PHE A 476 -15.88 -26.27 -8.75
N GLU A 477 -16.58 -27.22 -8.14
CA GLU A 477 -17.92 -27.62 -8.57
C GLU A 477 -17.92 -27.96 -10.07
N GLU A 478 -18.84 -27.41 -10.86
CA GLU A 478 -18.88 -27.58 -12.31
C GLU A 478 -18.04 -26.54 -13.07
N TYR A 479 -17.46 -25.54 -12.39
CA TYR A 479 -16.74 -24.45 -13.05
C TYR A 479 -15.60 -24.94 -13.94
N HIS A 480 -14.90 -26.00 -13.53
CA HIS A 480 -13.81 -26.60 -14.31
C HIS A 480 -14.25 -27.18 -15.67
N LEU A 481 -15.54 -27.42 -15.88
CA LEU A 481 -16.13 -27.91 -17.13
C LEU A 481 -16.65 -26.77 -18.03
N THR A 482 -16.71 -25.55 -17.51
CA THR A 482 -17.29 -24.42 -18.25
C THR A 482 -16.32 -23.90 -19.31
N PRO A 483 -16.79 -23.55 -20.53
CA PRO A 483 -15.95 -22.91 -21.53
C PRO A 483 -15.35 -21.58 -21.03
N GLN A 484 -16.08 -20.84 -20.19
CA GLN A 484 -15.61 -19.58 -19.60
C GLN A 484 -14.41 -19.79 -18.66
N ALA A 485 -14.25 -20.98 -18.09
CA ALA A 485 -13.08 -21.29 -17.28
C ALA A 485 -11.81 -21.43 -18.14
N GLY A 486 -11.89 -21.52 -19.46
CA GLY A 486 -10.72 -21.50 -20.35
C GLY A 486 -9.76 -22.68 -20.17
N LEU A 487 -10.16 -23.73 -19.45
CA LEU A 487 -9.32 -24.91 -19.19
C LEU A 487 -9.36 -25.94 -20.33
N GLY A 488 -10.39 -25.88 -21.18
CA GLY A 488 -10.61 -26.87 -22.24
C GLY A 488 -10.94 -28.27 -21.73
N PHE A 489 -11.37 -28.39 -20.47
CA PHE A 489 -11.84 -29.66 -19.90
C PHE A 489 -13.32 -29.83 -20.24
N SER A 490 -13.68 -30.97 -20.82
CA SER A 490 -15.08 -31.36 -21.03
C SER A 490 -15.40 -32.64 -20.27
N SER A 491 -16.67 -32.82 -19.91
CA SER A 491 -17.15 -34.05 -19.28
C SER A 491 -16.77 -35.28 -20.12
N ASP A 492 -17.01 -35.20 -21.43
CA ASP A 492 -16.72 -36.29 -22.37
C ASP A 492 -15.23 -36.65 -22.39
N LYS A 493 -14.35 -35.66 -22.32
CA LYS A 493 -12.90 -35.88 -22.33
C LYS A 493 -12.42 -36.51 -21.03
N ILE A 494 -12.95 -36.08 -19.88
CA ILE A 494 -12.65 -36.71 -18.58
C ILE A 494 -13.15 -38.15 -18.55
N GLN A 495 -14.35 -38.41 -19.07
CA GLN A 495 -14.92 -39.76 -19.16
C GLN A 495 -14.10 -40.67 -20.09
N ALA A 496 -13.70 -40.17 -21.26
CA ALA A 496 -12.87 -40.91 -22.21
C ALA A 496 -11.53 -41.34 -21.60
N LEU A 497 -10.82 -40.41 -20.93
CA LEU A 497 -9.56 -40.72 -20.24
C LEU A 497 -9.78 -41.73 -19.09
N SER A 498 -10.85 -41.56 -18.30
CA SER A 498 -11.17 -42.48 -17.21
C SER A 498 -11.53 -43.90 -17.68
N ALA A 499 -12.15 -44.02 -18.86
CA ALA A 499 -12.47 -45.31 -19.48
C ALA A 499 -11.21 -46.05 -19.96
N MET A 500 -10.21 -45.35 -20.49
CA MET A 500 -8.94 -45.93 -20.94
C MET A 500 -8.19 -46.68 -19.81
N GLU A 501 -8.24 -46.15 -18.59
CA GLU A 501 -7.66 -46.81 -17.40
C GLU A 501 -8.41 -48.10 -17.01
N SER A 502 -9.73 -48.11 -17.16
CA SER A 502 -10.56 -49.27 -16.84
C SER A 502 -10.32 -50.44 -17.81
N MET A 503 -10.09 -50.13 -19.09
CA MET A 503 -9.78 -51.14 -20.11
C MET A 503 -8.37 -51.72 -19.95
N SER A 504 -7.38 -50.89 -19.58
CA SER A 504 -5.99 -51.32 -19.39
C SER A 504 -5.81 -52.35 -18.27
N ARG A 505 -6.69 -52.36 -17.26
CA ARG A 505 -6.68 -53.36 -16.17
C ARG A 505 -7.25 -54.71 -16.59
N SER A 506 -8.18 -54.73 -17.54
CA SER A 506 -8.89 -55.93 -17.97
C SER A 506 -8.03 -56.82 -18.87
N THR A 507 -7.06 -56.25 -19.60
CA THR A 507 -6.13 -56.99 -20.46
C THR A 507 -4.96 -57.62 -19.69
N SER A 508 -4.57 -57.09 -18.53
CA SER A 508 -3.46 -57.65 -17.74
C SER A 508 -3.81 -58.87 -16.88
N THR A 509 -5.10 -59.22 -16.75
CA THR A 509 -5.55 -60.36 -15.94
C THR A 509 -5.94 -61.60 -16.75
N SER A 510 -5.85 -61.55 -18.09
CA SER A 510 -6.39 -62.61 -18.97
C SER A 510 -5.36 -63.58 -19.58
N THR A 511 -4.07 -63.54 -19.20
CA THR A 511 -3.02 -64.38 -19.84
C THR A 511 -2.50 -65.57 -19.05
N ASN A 512 -3.00 -65.88 -17.85
CA ASN A 512 -2.53 -67.03 -17.06
C ASN A 512 -3.60 -68.09 -16.79
N SER A 513 -4.29 -68.56 -17.84
CA SER A 513 -5.13 -69.76 -17.74
C SER A 513 -4.97 -70.65 -18.97
N THR A 514 -3.80 -71.27 -19.14
CA THR A 514 -3.71 -72.51 -19.93
C THR A 514 -2.55 -73.38 -19.46
N GLY A 515 -2.89 -74.56 -18.92
CA GLY A 515 -2.12 -75.77 -19.21
C GLY A 515 -1.08 -76.26 -18.19
N SER A 516 -1.46 -76.53 -16.93
CA SER A 516 -0.91 -77.72 -16.26
C SER A 516 -1.74 -78.92 -16.67
N SER A 517 -1.30 -79.63 -17.71
CA SER A 517 -1.72 -81.01 -17.96
C SER A 517 -0.55 -81.91 -17.58
N SER A 518 -0.77 -82.67 -16.52
CA SER A 518 -0.08 -83.90 -16.17
C SER A 518 -0.12 -84.91 -17.32
N VAL A 519 1.05 -85.38 -17.76
CA VAL A 519 1.46 -86.81 -17.86
C VAL A 519 2.99 -86.84 -17.81
#